data_AF-A0A2S6Q6G2-F1
#
_entry.id   AF-A0A2S6Q6G2-F1
#
_cell.length_a   1.000
_cell.length_b   1.000
_cell.length_c   1.000
_cell.angle_alpha   90.00
_cell.angle_beta   90.00
_cell.angle_gamma   90.00
#
_symmetry.space_group_name_H-M   'P 1'
#
loop_
_entity.id
_entity.type
_entity.pdbx_description
1 polymer ?
#
loop_
_entity_poly.entity_id
_entity_poly.type
_entity_poly.pdbx_seq_one_letter_code
_entity_poly.pdbx_strand_id
1 'polypeptide(L)'
;MTKEFIIYDTEYWTDEGVMKRNWMGLKDHPPVLIQIGGYKVRADQELSIVDEFICYCKPVDENGNQLPITQYFTDLTNITAETVENEGLPAQEVLNKFKEFAGESNIYSYGRDDYVSLLMSSYVNDFKMPISIKQFSDIRRLLSKAGLEEDVIFSHTSGSLHKYFNANIDGMHVHDARDDALSILVSLREMLKDNKYSLKSEDLV
;
A
#
# COMPACT_ATOMS: atom_id res chain seq x y z
N MET A 1 -18.32 1.33 20.72
CA MET A 1 -16.99 0.76 20.47
C MET A 1 -16.34 1.60 19.40
N THR A 2 -15.11 2.06 19.62
CA THR A 2 -14.35 2.79 18.60
C THR A 2 -13.98 1.81 17.49
N LYS A 3 -14.28 2.15 16.24
CA LYS A 3 -14.02 1.28 15.09
C LYS A 3 -12.57 1.39 14.63
N GLU A 4 -12.08 0.37 13.92
CA GLU A 4 -10.71 0.28 13.41
C GLU A 4 -10.72 0.06 11.88
N PHE A 5 -9.73 0.62 11.20
CA PHE A 5 -9.53 0.47 9.75
C PHE A 5 -8.04 0.27 9.45
N ILE A 6 -7.74 -0.19 8.23
CA ILE A 6 -6.36 -0.42 7.77
C ILE A 6 -5.99 0.63 6.72
N ILE A 7 -4.79 1.20 6.84
CA ILE A 7 -4.12 1.91 5.75
C ILE A 7 -2.93 1.05 5.34
N TYR A 8 -2.77 0.79 4.05
CA TYR A 8 -1.66 0.00 3.53
C TYR A 8 -1.16 0.54 2.20
N ASP A 9 0.05 0.13 1.84
CA ASP A 9 0.65 0.33 0.53
C ASP A 9 1.36 -0.96 0.09
N THR A 10 1.80 -1.02 -1.17
CA THR A 10 2.49 -2.18 -1.72
C THR A 10 3.63 -1.80 -2.64
N GLU A 11 4.75 -2.49 -2.47
CA GLU A 11 5.80 -2.55 -3.48
C GLU A 11 5.65 -3.84 -4.29
N TYR A 12 5.79 -3.74 -5.59
CA TYR A 12 5.56 -4.83 -6.53
C TYR A 12 6.57 -4.81 -7.67
N TRP A 13 6.74 -5.95 -8.32
CA TRP A 13 7.77 -6.16 -9.31
C TRP A 13 7.69 -5.10 -10.42
N THR A 14 8.82 -4.40 -10.60
CA THR A 14 9.02 -3.37 -11.60
C THR A 14 10.50 -3.28 -11.94
N ASP A 15 10.80 -2.80 -13.14
CA ASP A 15 12.16 -2.59 -13.62
C ASP A 15 12.20 -1.40 -14.59
N GLU A 16 13.38 -1.08 -15.10
CA GLU A 16 13.60 0.08 -15.95
C GLU A 16 12.61 0.14 -17.15
N GLY A 17 11.80 1.20 -17.15
CA GLY A 17 10.84 1.48 -18.22
C GLY A 17 9.61 0.58 -18.26
N VAL A 18 9.46 -0.39 -17.35
CA VAL A 18 8.31 -1.32 -17.30
C VAL A 18 7.00 -0.53 -17.14
N MET A 19 6.98 0.46 -16.24
CA MET A 19 5.80 1.33 -16.05
C MET A 19 5.41 2.09 -17.33
N LYS A 20 6.39 2.57 -18.12
CA LYS A 20 6.11 3.28 -19.39
C LYS A 20 5.45 2.38 -20.44
N ARG A 21 5.66 1.07 -20.32
CA ARG A 21 5.06 0.02 -21.17
C ARG A 21 3.81 -0.59 -20.55
N ASN A 22 3.39 -0.14 -19.36
CA ASN A 22 2.31 -0.75 -18.57
C ASN A 22 2.50 -2.26 -18.38
N TRP A 23 3.73 -2.72 -18.12
CA TRP A 23 4.07 -4.14 -17.98
C TRP A 23 3.70 -5.02 -19.20
N MET A 24 3.65 -4.43 -20.41
CA MET A 24 3.29 -5.12 -21.66
C MET A 24 4.48 -5.34 -22.62
N GLY A 25 5.72 -5.14 -22.18
CA GLY A 25 6.91 -5.48 -22.95
C GLY A 25 7.11 -6.99 -23.09
N LEU A 26 7.86 -7.43 -24.11
CA LEU A 26 8.13 -8.85 -24.39
C LEU A 26 8.86 -9.61 -23.26
N LYS A 27 9.45 -8.87 -22.32
CA LYS A 27 10.15 -9.40 -21.13
C LYS A 27 9.59 -8.83 -19.84
N ASP A 28 8.49 -8.08 -19.91
CA ASP A 28 7.86 -7.55 -18.72
C ASP A 28 7.03 -8.66 -18.08
N HIS A 29 7.03 -8.71 -16.76
CA HIS A 29 6.17 -9.60 -15.97
C HIS A 29 5.07 -8.78 -15.32
N PRO A 30 3.94 -9.40 -14.90
CA PRO A 30 2.92 -8.68 -14.13
C PRO A 30 3.49 -8.03 -12.86
N PRO A 31 2.86 -6.94 -12.36
CA PRO A 31 3.25 -6.28 -11.10
C PRO A 31 2.90 -7.16 -9.89
N VAL A 32 3.65 -8.24 -9.66
CA VAL A 32 3.44 -9.14 -8.53
C VAL A 32 4.04 -8.57 -7.24
N LEU A 33 3.37 -8.82 -6.12
CA LEU A 33 3.69 -8.29 -4.80
C LEU A 33 5.11 -8.66 -4.36
N ILE A 34 5.83 -7.70 -3.78
CA ILE A 34 7.14 -7.88 -3.14
C ILE A 34 7.10 -7.41 -1.69
N GLN A 35 6.39 -6.33 -1.37
CA GLN A 35 6.18 -5.87 0.01
C GLN A 35 4.74 -5.42 0.18
N ILE A 36 4.18 -5.70 1.34
CA ILE A 36 2.97 -5.06 1.84
C ILE A 36 3.28 -4.47 3.22
N GLY A 37 2.97 -3.19 3.39
CA GLY A 37 3.23 -2.44 4.60
C GLY A 37 2.01 -1.61 4.99
N GLY A 38 1.76 -1.43 6.29
CA GLY A 38 0.61 -0.66 6.73
C GLY A 38 0.34 -0.67 8.22
N TYR A 39 -0.75 0.01 8.58
CA TYR A 39 -1.16 0.22 9.96
C TYR A 39 -2.63 -0.10 10.17
N LYS A 40 -2.91 -0.71 11.32
CA LYS A 40 -4.26 -0.75 11.89
C LYS A 40 -4.45 0.49 12.73
N VAL A 41 -5.51 1.23 12.44
CA VAL A 41 -5.73 2.57 12.97
C VAL A 41 -7.09 2.62 13.63
N ARG A 42 -7.12 3.16 14.85
CA ARG A 42 -8.36 3.47 15.55
C ARG A 42 -8.96 4.76 15.01
N ALA A 43 -10.24 4.75 14.67
CA ALA A 43 -10.98 5.93 14.20
C ALA A 43 -11.36 6.88 15.37
N ASP A 44 -10.36 7.34 16.12
CA ASP A 44 -10.47 8.42 17.11
C ASP A 44 -9.97 9.75 16.54
N GLN A 45 -9.94 10.81 17.35
CA GLN A 45 -9.52 12.15 16.90
C GLN A 45 -8.05 12.23 16.51
N GLU A 46 -7.21 11.32 17.02
CA GLU A 46 -5.76 11.31 16.77
C GLU A 46 -5.34 10.27 15.71
N LEU A 47 -6.29 9.45 15.24
CA LEU A 47 -6.03 8.28 14.42
C LEU A 47 -4.91 7.41 15.00
N SER A 48 -5.09 6.98 16.25
CA SER A 48 -4.08 6.20 16.98
C SER A 48 -3.72 4.90 16.25
N ILE A 49 -2.42 4.63 16.07
CA ILE A 49 -1.95 3.33 15.57
C ILE A 49 -2.20 2.29 16.65
N VAL A 50 -2.88 1.21 16.28
CA VAL A 50 -3.18 0.06 17.14
C VAL A 50 -2.17 -1.05 16.91
N ASP A 51 -1.80 -1.27 15.64
CA ASP A 51 -0.91 -2.34 15.22
C ASP A 51 -0.25 -1.99 13.87
N GLU A 52 0.85 -2.65 13.56
CA GLU A 52 1.66 -2.45 12.35
C GLU A 52 1.80 -3.78 11.61
N PHE A 53 1.82 -3.72 10.27
CA PHE A 53 2.03 -4.86 9.41
C PHE A 53 3.12 -4.58 8.39
N ILE A 54 4.10 -5.48 8.32
CA ILE A 54 5.09 -5.53 7.23
C ILE A 54 5.26 -6.99 6.85
N CYS A 55 5.22 -7.28 5.56
CA CYS A 55 5.52 -8.60 5.06
C CYS A 55 6.14 -8.53 3.66
N TYR A 56 7.17 -9.34 3.43
CA TYR A 56 7.81 -9.49 2.13
C TYR A 56 7.25 -10.72 1.41
N CYS A 57 7.19 -10.64 0.10
CA CYS A 57 6.70 -11.69 -0.79
C CYS A 57 7.83 -12.09 -1.74
N LYS A 58 7.97 -13.40 -2.00
CA LYS A 58 8.84 -13.90 -3.07
C LYS A 58 8.11 -13.78 -4.41
N PRO A 59 8.47 -12.82 -5.29
CA PRO A 59 7.76 -12.64 -6.56
C PRO A 59 8.07 -13.77 -7.53
N VAL A 60 7.05 -14.28 -8.23
CA VAL A 60 7.20 -15.30 -9.27
C VAL A 60 6.55 -14.86 -10.58
N ASP A 61 7.04 -15.39 -11.69
CA ASP A 61 6.45 -15.22 -13.03
C ASP A 61 5.24 -16.15 -13.24
N GLU A 62 4.60 -16.04 -14.39
CA GLU A 62 3.45 -16.86 -14.81
C GLU A 62 3.75 -18.37 -14.91
N ASN A 63 5.02 -18.78 -14.90
CA ASN A 63 5.46 -20.17 -14.90
C ASN A 63 5.90 -20.64 -13.50
N GLY A 64 5.80 -19.79 -12.48
CA GLY A 64 6.25 -20.07 -11.11
C GLY A 64 7.75 -19.93 -10.88
N ASN A 65 8.50 -19.35 -11.83
CA ASN A 65 9.93 -19.06 -11.62
C ASN A 65 10.08 -17.80 -10.78
N GLN A 66 11.05 -17.80 -9.87
CA GLN A 66 11.40 -16.63 -9.07
C GLN A 66 11.81 -15.46 -9.97
N LEU A 67 11.13 -14.31 -9.80
CA LEU A 67 11.53 -13.07 -10.47
C LEU A 67 12.74 -12.44 -9.76
N PRO A 68 13.68 -11.87 -10.54
CA PRO A 68 14.84 -11.21 -9.96
C PRO A 68 14.45 -9.89 -9.30
N ILE A 69 15.07 -9.62 -8.15
CA ILE A 69 15.13 -8.29 -7.56
C ILE A 69 16.28 -7.54 -8.25
N THR A 70 15.95 -6.60 -9.13
CA THR A 70 16.94 -5.85 -9.92
C THR A 70 17.54 -4.71 -9.10
N GLN A 71 18.71 -4.20 -9.53
CA GLN A 71 19.32 -3.03 -8.90
C GLN A 71 18.39 -1.82 -8.98
N TYR A 72 17.65 -1.65 -10.09
CA TYR A 72 16.65 -0.59 -10.23
C TYR A 72 15.58 -0.67 -9.13
N PHE A 73 15.06 -1.88 -8.87
CA PHE A 73 14.07 -2.08 -7.81
C PHE A 73 14.65 -1.80 -6.42
N THR A 74 15.86 -2.26 -6.14
CA THR A 74 16.54 -2.00 -4.87
C THR A 74 16.84 -0.52 -4.68
N ASP A 75 17.30 0.20 -5.69
CA ASP A 75 17.56 1.64 -5.60
C ASP A 75 16.27 2.45 -5.38
N LEU A 76 15.16 1.96 -5.92
CA LEU A 76 13.84 2.58 -5.75
C LEU A 76 13.32 2.37 -4.32
N THR A 77 13.34 1.13 -3.83
CA THR A 77 12.58 0.70 -2.65
C THR A 77 13.42 0.41 -1.40
N ASN A 78 14.75 0.37 -1.53
CA ASN A 78 15.71 -0.20 -0.57
C ASN A 78 15.51 -1.70 -0.27
N ILE A 79 14.60 -2.40 -0.95
CA ILE A 79 14.40 -3.83 -0.77
C ILE A 79 15.44 -4.59 -1.59
N THR A 80 16.22 -5.42 -0.90
CA THR A 80 17.30 -6.20 -1.51
C THR A 80 16.86 -7.62 -1.86
N ALA A 81 17.59 -8.26 -2.77
CA ALA A 81 17.43 -9.70 -3.02
C ALA A 81 17.63 -10.54 -1.74
N GLU A 82 18.54 -10.13 -0.85
CA GLU A 82 18.79 -10.81 0.43
C GLU A 82 17.58 -10.69 1.37
N THR A 83 16.96 -9.50 1.46
CA THR A 83 15.71 -9.28 2.22
C THR A 83 14.61 -10.23 1.73
N VAL A 84 14.40 -10.30 0.41
CA VAL A 84 13.36 -11.16 -0.18
C VAL A 84 13.69 -12.64 0.01
N GLU A 85 14.96 -13.05 -0.10
CA GLU A 85 15.35 -14.45 0.08
C GLU A 85 15.15 -14.92 1.53
N ASN A 86 15.54 -14.09 2.50
CA ASN A 86 15.53 -14.42 3.92
C ASN A 86 14.16 -14.24 4.58
N GLU A 87 13.40 -13.23 4.18
CA GLU A 87 12.14 -12.83 4.83
C GLU A 87 10.91 -13.00 3.96
N GLY A 88 11.08 -13.18 2.65
CA GLY A 88 9.98 -13.31 1.71
C GLY A 88 9.20 -14.61 1.91
N LEU A 89 7.87 -14.49 1.89
CA LEU A 89 6.94 -15.60 1.95
C LEU A 89 6.23 -15.80 0.59
N PRO A 90 5.63 -16.98 0.34
CA PRO A 90 4.74 -17.15 -0.80
C PRO A 90 3.55 -16.16 -0.74
N ALA A 91 3.12 -15.63 -1.89
CA ALA A 91 2.05 -14.64 -1.97
C ALA A 91 0.78 -15.06 -1.23
N GLN A 92 0.39 -16.34 -1.30
CA GLN A 92 -0.78 -16.84 -0.59
C GLN A 92 -0.66 -16.71 0.93
N GLU A 93 0.53 -16.96 1.49
CA GLU A 93 0.79 -16.83 2.92
C GLU A 93 0.78 -15.35 3.34
N VAL A 94 1.41 -14.47 2.56
CA VAL A 94 1.40 -13.02 2.79
C VAL A 94 -0.04 -12.49 2.85
N LEU A 95 -0.89 -12.85 1.87
CA LEU A 95 -2.27 -12.37 1.83
C LEU A 95 -3.16 -13.00 2.92
N ASN A 96 -2.87 -14.22 3.36
CA ASN A 96 -3.55 -14.81 4.52
C ASN A 96 -3.17 -14.09 5.82
N LYS A 97 -1.89 -13.79 6.03
CA LYS A 97 -1.43 -12.99 7.18
C LYS A 97 -2.04 -11.59 7.17
N PHE A 98 -2.09 -10.96 6.00
CA PHE A 98 -2.71 -9.64 5.87
C PHE A 98 -4.22 -9.68 6.13
N LYS A 99 -4.91 -10.76 5.72
CA LYS A 99 -6.31 -10.98 6.07
C LYS A 99 -6.51 -11.11 7.58
N GLU A 100 -5.68 -11.89 8.26
CA GLU A 100 -5.75 -12.05 9.72
C GLU A 100 -5.51 -10.71 10.43
N PHE A 101 -4.54 -9.94 9.95
CA PHE A 101 -4.27 -8.60 10.42
C PHE A 101 -5.47 -7.66 10.22
N ALA A 102 -6.07 -7.64 9.03
CA ALA A 102 -7.19 -6.77 8.71
C ALA A 102 -8.51 -7.17 9.40
N GLY A 103 -8.73 -8.48 9.62
CA GLY A 103 -10.01 -8.98 10.11
C GLY A 103 -11.17 -8.54 9.21
N GLU A 104 -12.19 -7.91 9.81
CA GLU A 104 -13.36 -7.38 9.11
C GLU A 104 -13.27 -5.86 8.84
N SER A 105 -12.12 -5.23 9.12
CA SER A 105 -11.94 -3.79 8.91
C SER A 105 -11.97 -3.40 7.43
N ASN A 106 -12.36 -2.14 7.17
CA ASN A 106 -12.12 -1.51 5.88
C ASN A 106 -10.61 -1.33 5.66
N ILE A 107 -10.16 -1.46 4.43
CA ILE A 107 -8.76 -1.46 4.02
C ILE A 107 -8.56 -0.41 2.93
N TYR A 108 -7.63 0.52 3.15
CA TYR A 108 -7.42 1.66 2.27
C TYR A 108 -5.99 1.73 1.75
N SER A 109 -5.83 1.92 0.44
CA SER A 109 -4.56 2.29 -0.21
C SER A 109 -4.70 3.59 -0.99
N TYR A 110 -3.58 4.19 -1.39
CA TYR A 110 -3.55 5.37 -2.26
C TYR A 110 -3.77 5.00 -3.72
N GLY A 111 -4.97 4.53 -4.02
CA GLY A 111 -5.30 3.97 -5.31
C GLY A 111 -5.99 2.64 -5.17
N ARG A 112 -5.58 1.67 -5.99
CA ARG A 112 -6.21 0.35 -6.11
C ARG A 112 -5.16 -0.75 -6.17
N ASP A 113 -4.26 -0.75 -5.19
CA ASP A 113 -3.22 -1.76 -5.02
C ASP A 113 -3.79 -3.18 -4.93
N ASP A 114 -5.04 -3.30 -4.44
CA ASP A 114 -5.79 -4.54 -4.46
C ASP A 114 -5.95 -5.12 -5.88
N TYR A 115 -6.13 -4.27 -6.90
CA TYR A 115 -6.14 -4.70 -8.29
C TYR A 115 -4.76 -4.80 -8.92
N VAL A 116 -3.88 -3.84 -8.61
CA VAL A 116 -2.57 -3.75 -9.26
C VAL A 116 -1.67 -4.90 -8.82
N SER A 117 -1.47 -5.09 -7.51
CA SER A 117 -0.48 -6.02 -6.99
C SER A 117 -1.11 -7.24 -6.34
N LEU A 118 -2.12 -7.08 -5.48
CA LEU A 118 -2.64 -8.21 -4.70
C LEU A 118 -3.39 -9.21 -5.60
N LEU A 119 -4.35 -8.74 -6.41
CA LEU A 119 -5.13 -9.58 -7.32
C LEU A 119 -4.22 -10.23 -8.36
N MET A 120 -3.30 -9.46 -8.96
CA MET A 120 -2.34 -10.00 -9.93
C MET A 120 -1.47 -11.08 -9.31
N SER A 121 -1.01 -10.91 -8.08
CA SER A 121 -0.24 -11.93 -7.37
C SER A 121 -1.07 -13.20 -7.14
N SER A 122 -2.34 -13.06 -6.74
CA SER A 122 -3.22 -14.21 -6.56
C SER A 122 -3.49 -14.96 -7.87
N TYR A 123 -3.61 -14.22 -8.98
CA TYR A 123 -3.82 -14.79 -10.31
C TYR A 123 -2.58 -15.52 -10.82
N VAL A 124 -1.40 -14.89 -10.73
CA VAL A 124 -0.12 -15.48 -11.17
C VAL A 124 0.25 -16.72 -10.35
N ASN A 125 -0.06 -16.74 -9.06
CA ASN A 125 0.23 -17.87 -8.17
C ASN A 125 -0.90 -18.91 -8.10
N ASP A 126 -1.92 -18.83 -8.96
CA ASP A 126 -3.06 -19.74 -9.05
C ASP A 126 -3.77 -20.01 -7.70
N PHE A 127 -4.09 -18.94 -6.95
CA PHE A 127 -4.91 -19.06 -5.76
C PHE A 127 -6.00 -17.99 -5.67
N LYS A 128 -7.07 -18.31 -4.94
CA LYS A 128 -8.18 -17.38 -4.72
C LYS A 128 -7.79 -16.31 -3.71
N MET A 129 -7.95 -15.04 -4.08
CA MET A 129 -7.83 -13.89 -3.18
C MET A 129 -8.58 -14.13 -1.85
N PRO A 130 -7.88 -14.14 -0.70
CA PRO A 130 -8.49 -14.54 0.58
C PRO A 130 -9.30 -13.41 1.23
N ILE A 131 -9.11 -12.16 0.80
CA ILE A 131 -9.78 -10.95 1.30
C ILE A 131 -10.91 -10.54 0.36
N SER A 132 -12.05 -10.13 0.91
CA SER A 132 -13.18 -9.70 0.09
C SER A 132 -12.90 -8.35 -0.57
N ILE A 133 -13.22 -8.23 -1.87
CA ILE A 133 -13.10 -6.95 -2.60
C ILE A 133 -13.92 -5.81 -1.95
N LYS A 134 -14.95 -6.16 -1.16
CA LYS A 134 -15.78 -5.19 -0.45
C LYS A 134 -15.07 -4.52 0.74
N GLN A 135 -13.96 -5.09 1.20
CA GLN A 135 -13.16 -4.49 2.28
C GLN A 135 -12.22 -3.41 1.74
N PHE A 136 -11.82 -3.48 0.46
CA PHE A 136 -10.87 -2.54 -0.13
C PHE A 136 -11.55 -1.25 -0.59
N SER A 137 -10.85 -0.13 -0.43
CA SER A 137 -11.28 1.19 -0.88
C SER A 137 -10.09 2.09 -1.22
N ASP A 138 -10.34 3.03 -2.11
CA ASP A 138 -9.36 4.04 -2.51
C ASP A 138 -9.44 5.25 -1.57
N ILE A 139 -8.40 5.50 -0.78
CA ILE A 139 -8.38 6.61 0.19
C ILE A 139 -8.53 7.97 -0.50
N ARG A 140 -8.14 8.10 -1.77
CA ARG A 140 -8.25 9.36 -2.53
C ARG A 140 -9.69 9.83 -2.66
N ARG A 141 -10.64 8.89 -2.70
CA ARG A 141 -12.08 9.21 -2.71
C ARG A 141 -12.50 9.88 -1.40
N LEU A 142 -11.95 9.42 -0.28
CA LEU A 142 -12.20 10.02 1.03
C LEU A 142 -11.54 11.40 1.12
N LEU A 143 -10.29 11.54 0.67
CA LEU A 143 -9.59 12.83 0.63
C LEU A 143 -10.36 13.87 -0.19
N SER A 144 -10.84 13.49 -1.38
CA SER A 144 -11.67 14.34 -2.24
C SER A 144 -13.00 14.71 -1.56
N LYS A 145 -13.71 13.73 -0.99
CA LYS A 145 -14.97 13.97 -0.23
C LYS A 145 -14.75 14.92 0.96
N ALA A 146 -13.58 14.84 1.59
CA ALA A 146 -13.18 15.71 2.69
C ALA A 146 -12.80 17.14 2.25
N GLY A 147 -12.75 17.41 0.94
CA GLY A 147 -12.44 18.74 0.38
C GLY A 147 -10.98 18.96 0.04
N LEU A 148 -10.15 17.91 -0.06
CA LEU A 148 -8.84 18.04 -0.67
C LEU A 148 -8.98 18.16 -2.20
N GLU A 149 -8.34 19.17 -2.77
CA GLU A 149 -8.42 19.47 -4.20
C GLU A 149 -7.92 18.29 -5.05
N GLU A 150 -8.61 17.99 -6.15
CA GLU A 150 -8.25 16.86 -7.02
C GLU A 150 -6.83 17.01 -7.59
N ASP A 151 -6.42 18.22 -7.99
CA ASP A 151 -5.07 18.46 -8.50
C ASP A 151 -3.99 18.15 -7.46
N VAL A 152 -4.27 18.38 -6.17
CA VAL A 152 -3.35 18.00 -5.08
C VAL A 152 -3.28 16.48 -4.97
N ILE A 153 -4.42 15.80 -4.99
CA ILE A 153 -4.49 14.34 -4.95
C ILE A 153 -3.70 13.71 -6.12
N PHE A 154 -3.90 14.19 -7.34
CA PHE A 154 -3.25 13.58 -8.51
C PHE A 154 -1.78 13.98 -8.72
N SER A 155 -1.31 15.05 -8.05
CA SER A 155 0.10 15.48 -8.11
C SER A 155 1.00 14.84 -7.06
N HIS A 156 0.44 14.02 -6.15
CA HIS A 156 1.17 13.34 -5.09
C HIS A 156 1.00 11.81 -5.18
N THR A 157 1.93 11.08 -4.58
CA THR A 157 1.87 9.64 -4.34
C THR A 157 1.53 9.36 -2.87
N SER A 158 1.27 8.10 -2.52
CA SER A 158 1.16 7.64 -1.13
C SER A 158 2.33 8.13 -0.29
N GLY A 159 3.57 7.89 -0.77
CA GLY A 159 4.79 8.33 -0.10
C GLY A 159 5.07 9.84 -0.06
N SER A 160 4.34 10.67 -0.83
CA SER A 160 4.62 12.11 -0.88
C SER A 160 3.52 13.00 -0.32
N LEU A 161 2.33 12.48 -0.04
CA LEU A 161 1.17 13.29 0.35
C LEU A 161 1.43 14.15 1.60
N HIS A 162 2.19 13.64 2.58
CA HIS A 162 2.52 14.38 3.81
C HIS A 162 3.22 15.72 3.53
N LYS A 163 3.93 15.84 2.40
CA LYS A 163 4.65 17.05 2.01
C LYS A 163 3.71 18.21 1.72
N TYR A 164 2.52 17.94 1.18
CA TYR A 164 1.50 18.97 0.96
C TYR A 164 1.07 19.63 2.27
N PHE A 165 1.02 18.86 3.35
CA PHE A 165 0.67 19.34 4.69
C PHE A 165 1.87 19.90 5.47
N ASN A 166 3.07 19.96 4.87
CA ASN A 166 4.32 20.31 5.55
C ASN A 166 4.60 19.46 6.80
N ALA A 167 4.07 18.23 6.84
CA ALA A 167 4.32 17.32 7.94
C ALA A 167 5.67 16.63 7.74
N ASN A 168 6.52 16.59 8.76
CA ASN A 168 7.80 15.89 8.70
C ASN A 168 7.65 14.48 9.25
N ILE A 169 8.22 13.48 8.56
CA ILE A 169 8.28 12.09 9.00
C ILE A 169 9.75 11.68 8.99
N ASP A 170 10.34 11.61 10.18
CA ASP A 170 11.77 11.33 10.33
C ASP A 170 12.12 9.92 9.87
N GLY A 171 13.16 9.80 9.05
CA GLY A 171 13.68 8.52 8.57
C GLY A 171 12.82 7.84 7.50
N MET A 172 11.79 8.49 6.99
CA MET A 172 10.93 7.95 5.95
C MET A 172 11.67 7.75 4.62
N HIS A 173 11.47 6.60 4.00
CA HIS A 173 11.87 6.33 2.62
C HIS A 173 10.64 6.23 1.72
N VAL A 174 10.58 7.00 0.64
CA VAL A 174 9.50 6.88 -0.36
C VAL A 174 9.72 5.60 -1.15
N HIS A 175 8.65 4.86 -1.41
CA HIS A 175 8.69 3.50 -1.97
C HIS A 175 9.17 2.41 -0.98
N ASP A 176 8.98 2.68 0.32
CA ASP A 176 8.79 1.61 1.30
C ASP A 176 7.30 1.59 1.67
N ALA A 177 6.67 0.42 1.56
CA ALA A 177 5.22 0.30 1.68
C ALA A 177 4.68 0.73 3.06
N ARG A 178 5.45 0.52 4.13
CA ARG A 178 5.04 0.95 5.47
C ARG A 178 5.13 2.47 5.58
N ASP A 179 6.25 3.03 5.15
CA ASP A 179 6.52 4.46 5.22
C ASP A 179 5.52 5.25 4.35
N ASP A 180 5.17 4.72 3.18
CA ASP A 180 4.16 5.29 2.29
C ASP A 180 2.76 5.25 2.93
N ALA A 181 2.39 4.17 3.62
CA ALA A 181 1.17 4.11 4.42
C ALA A 181 1.18 5.12 5.59
N LEU A 182 2.34 5.35 6.22
CA LEU A 182 2.50 6.35 7.29
C LEU A 182 2.29 7.77 6.76
N SER A 183 2.79 8.07 5.57
CA SER A 183 2.57 9.35 4.88
C SER A 183 1.08 9.64 4.66
N ILE A 184 0.30 8.64 4.25
CA ILE A 184 -1.16 8.76 4.14
C ILE A 184 -1.77 9.05 5.52
N LEU A 185 -1.41 8.26 6.54
CA LEU A 185 -1.95 8.41 7.89
C LEU A 185 -1.67 9.80 8.50
N VAL A 186 -0.44 10.29 8.37
CA VAL A 186 -0.05 11.62 8.85
C VAL A 186 -0.84 12.70 8.11
N SER A 187 -1.03 12.56 6.79
CA SER A 187 -1.85 13.49 6.02
C SER A 187 -3.30 13.54 6.49
N LEU A 188 -3.91 12.39 6.80
CA LEU A 188 -5.27 12.32 7.36
C LEU A 188 -5.35 13.00 8.74
N ARG A 189 -4.32 12.84 9.59
CA ARG A 189 -4.26 13.53 10.89
C ARG A 189 -4.22 15.05 10.72
N GLU A 190 -3.45 15.55 9.76
CA GLU A 190 -3.41 17.00 9.50
C GLU A 190 -4.76 17.50 8.97
N MET A 191 -5.43 16.74 8.12
CA MET A 191 -6.79 17.08 7.66
C MET A 191 -7.83 17.10 8.79
N LEU A 192 -7.73 16.21 9.79
CA LEU A 192 -8.63 16.23 10.94
C LEU A 192 -8.43 17.43 11.86
N LYS A 193 -7.20 17.97 11.94
CA LYS A 193 -6.87 19.16 12.74
C LYS A 193 -7.29 20.45 12.03
N ASP A 194 -7.26 20.45 10.70
CA ASP A 194 -7.56 21.62 9.88
C ASP A 194 -9.06 21.73 9.57
N ASN A 195 -9.71 22.72 10.17
CA ASN A 195 -11.14 23.02 9.98
C ASN A 195 -11.50 23.39 8.52
N LYS A 196 -10.52 23.52 7.62
CA LYS A 196 -10.76 23.65 6.18
C LYS A 196 -11.39 22.39 5.56
N TYR A 197 -11.09 21.21 6.10
CA TYR A 197 -11.58 19.94 5.56
C TYR A 197 -12.78 19.41 6.34
N SER A 198 -13.64 18.69 5.64
CA SER A 198 -14.85 18.07 6.23
C SER A 198 -14.61 16.65 6.78
N LEU A 199 -13.34 16.21 6.83
CA LEU A 199 -12.97 14.87 7.28
C LEU A 199 -13.36 14.66 8.75
N LYS A 200 -14.04 13.55 9.04
CA LYS A 200 -14.28 13.07 10.41
C LYS A 200 -13.74 11.66 10.56
N SER A 201 -13.38 11.27 11.78
CA SER A 201 -12.90 9.90 12.03
C SER A 201 -13.95 8.85 11.68
N GLU A 202 -15.23 9.20 11.80
CA GLU A 202 -16.39 8.39 11.42
C GLU A 202 -16.42 8.01 9.92
N ASP A 203 -15.84 8.82 9.04
CA ASP A 203 -15.83 8.56 7.59
C ASP A 203 -14.83 7.45 7.18
N LEU A 204 -13.96 7.00 8.10
CA LEU A 204 -12.90 6.02 7.85
C LEU A 204 -13.34 4.55 8.10
N VAL A 205 -14.58 4.31 8.52
CA VAL A 205 -15.05 3.04 9.13
C VAL A 205 -16.51 2.66 8.83
#